data_AF-A0A179UA77-F1
#
_entry.id   AF-A0A179UA77-F1
#
_cell.length_a   1.000
_cell.length_b   1.000
_cell.length_c   1.000
_cell.angle_alpha   90.00
_cell.angle_beta   90.00
_cell.angle_gamma   90.00
#
_symmetry.space_group_name_H-M   'P 1'
#
loop_
_entity.id
_entity.type
_entity.pdbx_description
1 polymer ?
#
loop_
_entity_poly.entity_id
_entity_poly.type
_entity_poly.pdbx_seq_one_letter_code
_entity_poly.pdbx_strand_id
1 'polypeptide(L)'
;MYIAETNHAQANHYSLPLPFSPVFDCLTQELVRIDRLPTGTDHSTAQTSPWKPVKAVEYAHDLLNEPLRTDLKPYIVQQPEGASFSVNGNKVHWQKWDFRIGLNSREGLVLYGITYDKRNVFYRLSVNEMTVPYGDPRAPYHRKQAFDAGDVGFGITANTLSLGCDCLGHIKYFNGCRTDSKGNPVTLENVVCLHEQDAGLQHKHTNYRTAGATVVRNRQLVVQIICTVSNYEYIFAWIFDQAGGIELEVRATGILSTMPIDNADGATVPWGTNVGPGVMAAFHQHIFSLRIDPSIDGYDNTVIYQDSVPMADDPVTNPYGVGYVTETTVLNKSGTADTSVEKHRVFKIRNDNVINPISRKPVAYKLQSAPSQMMLMSPRSFNRKRAQFATKPIWVTKYQDGELYAAGEFTNQSKKSSGVEEWTRRNDDTENTDVVLWHSFGLTHNPRPEDFPIMPVERISIMLKPDGFFEKNPALDVPPSNQAFNRSQLHEDVKARVNSVTSCPCPATTKAKL
;
A
#
# COMPACT_ATOMS: atom_id res chain seq x y z
N MET A 1 22.80 16.93 6.80
CA MET A 1 22.50 18.27 7.37
C MET A 1 21.93 19.13 6.26
N TYR A 2 21.16 20.16 6.60
CA TYR A 2 20.45 20.99 5.62
C TYR A 2 20.47 22.46 6.04
N ILE A 3 20.23 23.35 5.09
CA ILE A 3 19.97 24.78 5.31
C ILE A 3 18.49 25.06 5.07
N ALA A 4 17.87 25.90 5.89
CA ALA A 4 16.63 26.58 5.55
C ALA A 4 16.95 28.03 5.17
N GLU A 5 16.50 28.49 4.00
CA GLU A 5 16.78 29.85 3.52
C GLU A 5 16.06 30.92 4.36
N THR A 6 14.92 30.56 4.94
CA THR A 6 14.08 31.45 5.73
C THR A 6 13.76 30.86 7.10
N ASN A 7 13.32 31.72 8.04
CA ASN A 7 12.80 31.29 9.34
C ASN A 7 11.32 30.85 9.28
N HIS A 8 10.75 30.67 8.08
CA HIS A 8 9.38 30.19 7.92
C HIS A 8 9.29 28.75 8.45
N ALA A 9 8.24 28.44 9.23
CA ALA A 9 8.10 27.15 9.89
C ALA A 9 8.01 25.96 8.91
N GLN A 10 7.63 26.22 7.66
CA GLN A 10 7.52 25.24 6.58
C GLN A 10 8.60 25.41 5.50
N ALA A 11 9.71 26.08 5.80
CA ALA A 11 10.82 26.22 4.85
C ALA A 11 11.39 24.84 4.48
N ASN A 12 11.55 24.61 3.18
CA ASN A 12 11.99 23.33 2.64
C ASN A 12 13.51 23.17 2.74
N HIS A 13 13.96 22.74 3.90
CA HIS A 13 15.39 22.47 4.12
C HIS A 13 15.93 21.34 3.24
N TYR A 14 15.10 20.41 2.75
CA TYR A 14 15.53 19.36 1.82
C TYR A 14 16.00 19.90 0.47
N SER A 15 15.70 21.16 0.14
CA SER A 15 16.21 21.80 -1.08
C SER A 15 17.68 22.18 -1.00
N LEU A 16 18.25 22.30 0.21
CA LEU A 16 19.61 22.79 0.42
C LEU A 16 20.43 21.84 1.34
N PRO A 17 20.75 20.62 0.89
CA PRO A 17 21.61 19.71 1.64
C PRO A 17 23.05 20.23 1.77
N LEU A 18 23.64 20.01 2.95
CA LEU A 18 25.02 20.38 3.28
C LEU A 18 26.02 19.22 3.07
N PRO A 19 27.29 19.50 2.70
CA PRO A 19 28.29 18.49 2.39
C PRO A 19 29.00 17.90 3.63
N PHE A 20 28.32 17.86 4.79
CA PHE A 20 28.82 17.19 5.99
C PHE A 20 27.68 16.62 6.85
N SER A 21 27.99 15.59 7.63
CA SER A 21 27.04 14.92 8.51
C SER A 21 27.73 14.50 9.82
N PRO A 22 27.39 15.11 10.96
CA PRO A 22 27.88 14.64 12.25
C PRO A 22 27.22 13.30 12.62
N VAL A 23 27.96 12.48 13.37
CA VAL A 23 27.50 11.20 13.90
C VAL A 23 27.64 11.26 15.41
N PHE A 24 26.52 11.06 16.11
CA PHE A 24 26.46 11.05 17.56
C PHE A 24 26.16 9.65 18.08
N ASP A 25 26.67 9.33 19.26
CA ASP A 25 26.16 8.23 20.06
C ASP A 25 24.85 8.67 20.72
N CYS A 26 23.78 7.90 20.51
CA CYS A 26 22.42 8.29 20.92
C CYS A 26 22.23 8.33 22.45
N LEU A 27 22.99 7.52 23.19
CA LEU A 27 22.83 7.40 24.65
C LEU A 27 23.68 8.42 25.40
N THR A 28 24.95 8.55 25.02
CA THR A 28 25.91 9.46 25.65
C THR A 28 25.83 10.88 25.10
N GLN A 29 25.21 11.06 23.92
CA GLN A 29 25.12 12.32 23.18
C GLN A 29 26.50 12.86 22.71
N GLU A 30 27.53 12.03 22.72
CA GLU A 30 28.88 12.40 22.29
C GLU A 30 29.02 12.43 20.77
N LEU A 31 29.73 13.45 20.25
CA LEU A 31 30.11 13.52 18.85
C LEU A 31 31.19 12.47 18.57
N VAL A 32 30.84 11.44 17.78
CA VAL A 32 31.76 10.36 17.41
C VAL A 32 32.66 10.78 16.26
N ARG A 33 32.08 11.40 15.22
CA ARG A 33 32.82 11.90 14.04
C ARG A 33 31.96 12.82 13.18
N ILE A 34 32.58 13.46 12.19
CA ILE A 34 31.90 14.19 11.12
C ILE A 34 32.24 13.52 9.78
N ASP A 35 31.25 12.94 9.12
CA ASP A 35 31.39 12.42 7.78
C ASP A 35 31.32 13.59 6.77
N ARG A 36 32.25 13.61 5.81
CA ARG A 36 32.20 14.54 4.66
C ARG A 36 31.43 13.89 3.52
N LEU A 37 30.59 14.66 2.86
CA LEU A 37 29.69 14.16 1.82
C LEU A 37 30.25 14.55 0.44
N PRO A 38 30.29 13.62 -0.53
CA PRO A 38 30.71 13.93 -1.88
C PRO A 38 29.61 14.72 -2.60
N THR A 39 30.02 15.78 -3.29
CA THR A 39 29.16 16.68 -4.09
C THR A 39 29.39 16.51 -5.59
N GLY A 40 30.53 15.96 -6.00
CA GLY A 40 30.84 15.66 -7.39
C GLY A 40 30.24 14.35 -7.90
N THR A 41 30.81 13.84 -8.99
CA THR A 41 30.36 12.61 -9.67
C THR A 41 31.06 11.34 -9.19
N ASP A 42 31.97 11.44 -8.24
CA ASP A 42 32.74 10.32 -7.69
C ASP A 42 32.65 10.27 -6.15
N HIS A 43 33.56 9.50 -5.53
CA HIS A 43 33.63 9.33 -4.08
C HIS A 43 34.46 10.41 -3.37
N SER A 44 35.03 11.37 -4.10
CA SER A 44 35.90 12.40 -3.52
C SER A 44 35.10 13.36 -2.64
N THR A 45 35.71 13.79 -1.54
CA THR A 45 35.11 14.74 -0.61
C THR A 45 36.00 15.95 -0.44
N ALA A 46 35.42 17.12 -0.26
CA ALA A 46 36.15 18.36 -0.01
C ALA A 46 36.07 18.78 1.47
N GLN A 47 37.03 19.61 1.89
CA GLN A 47 36.90 20.34 3.15
C GLN A 47 35.69 21.28 3.08
N THR A 48 35.06 21.52 4.23
CA THR A 48 33.90 22.40 4.30
C THR A 48 34.36 23.81 3.96
N SER A 49 33.77 24.39 2.92
CA SER A 49 34.04 25.74 2.45
C SER A 49 32.84 26.65 2.77
N PRO A 50 33.01 27.98 2.69
CA PRO A 50 31.88 28.91 2.76
C PRO A 50 30.80 28.50 1.76
N TRP A 51 29.57 28.35 2.24
CA TRP A 51 28.46 27.94 1.40
C TRP A 51 28.18 29.00 0.33
N LYS A 52 28.00 28.55 -0.92
CA LYS A 52 27.57 29.42 -2.02
C LYS A 52 26.05 29.44 -2.02
N PRO A 53 25.40 30.60 -1.83
CA PRO A 53 23.95 30.66 -1.76
C PRO A 53 23.28 30.16 -3.03
N VAL A 54 22.29 29.31 -2.83
CA VAL A 54 21.40 28.80 -3.87
C VAL A 54 19.97 29.01 -3.36
N LYS A 55 19.08 29.49 -4.24
CA LYS A 55 17.68 29.73 -3.88
C LYS A 55 17.01 28.41 -3.52
N ALA A 56 16.29 28.37 -2.40
CA ALA A 56 15.53 27.20 -1.99
C ALA A 56 14.38 26.91 -2.98
N VAL A 57 14.04 25.63 -3.09
CA VAL A 57 12.86 25.18 -3.84
C VAL A 57 11.77 24.90 -2.81
N GLU A 58 10.80 25.81 -2.70
CA GLU A 58 9.82 25.84 -1.61
C GLU A 58 8.49 25.19 -1.99
N TYR A 59 7.82 24.52 -1.05
CA TYR A 59 6.49 23.92 -1.26
C TYR A 59 5.35 24.67 -0.56
N ALA A 60 5.64 25.40 0.52
CA ALA A 60 4.64 26.11 1.29
C ALA A 60 4.05 27.25 0.43
N HIS A 61 2.72 27.33 0.33
CA HIS A 61 2.04 28.31 -0.53
C HIS A 61 2.49 29.75 -0.23
N ASP A 62 2.74 30.09 1.04
CA ASP A 62 3.20 31.41 1.47
C ASP A 62 4.62 31.78 0.97
N LEU A 63 5.40 30.79 0.53
CA LEU A 63 6.75 30.95 -0.01
C LEU A 63 6.81 30.85 -1.55
N LEU A 64 5.68 30.53 -2.20
CA LEU A 64 5.61 30.44 -3.65
C LEU A 64 5.47 31.83 -4.28
N ASN A 65 6.07 32.00 -5.46
CA ASN A 65 5.95 33.23 -6.25
C ASN A 65 4.85 33.15 -7.32
N GLU A 66 4.15 32.02 -7.40
CA GLU A 66 3.11 31.75 -8.39
C GLU A 66 1.72 31.81 -7.74
N PRO A 67 0.71 32.39 -8.41
CA PRO A 67 -0.64 32.44 -7.87
C PRO A 67 -1.29 31.05 -7.86
N LEU A 68 -2.07 30.77 -6.81
CA LEU A 68 -2.89 29.57 -6.74
C LEU A 68 -4.00 29.59 -7.80
N ARG A 69 -4.38 28.40 -8.28
CA ARG A 69 -5.52 28.24 -9.21
C ARG A 69 -6.82 28.66 -8.54
N THR A 70 -7.67 29.36 -9.28
CA THR A 70 -8.95 29.91 -8.77
C THR A 70 -10.18 29.29 -9.42
N ASP A 71 -10.00 28.30 -10.29
CA ASP A 71 -11.05 27.63 -11.07
C ASP A 71 -11.58 26.34 -10.41
N LEU A 72 -10.97 25.88 -9.31
CA LEU A 72 -11.38 24.68 -8.59
C LEU A 72 -12.68 24.91 -7.82
N LYS A 73 -13.75 24.22 -8.21
CA LYS A 73 -15.05 24.26 -7.52
C LYS A 73 -15.10 23.22 -6.40
N PRO A 74 -15.82 23.47 -5.29
CA PRO A 74 -15.96 22.52 -4.20
C PRO A 74 -16.55 21.17 -4.66
N TYR A 75 -15.95 20.08 -4.18
CA TYR A 75 -16.46 18.71 -4.32
C TYR A 75 -16.80 18.15 -2.93
N ILE A 76 -18.09 17.92 -2.67
CA ILE A 76 -18.60 17.58 -1.34
C ILE A 76 -19.21 16.18 -1.35
N VAL A 77 -18.73 15.31 -0.46
CA VAL A 77 -19.27 13.96 -0.23
C VAL A 77 -20.18 14.00 0.99
N GLN A 78 -21.44 13.59 0.85
CA GLN A 78 -22.44 13.65 1.91
C GLN A 78 -23.14 12.31 2.12
N GLN A 79 -23.44 11.99 3.39
CA GLN A 79 -24.27 10.86 3.80
C GLN A 79 -25.40 11.37 4.70
N PRO A 80 -26.52 11.87 4.13
CA PRO A 80 -27.58 12.56 4.89
C PRO A 80 -28.23 11.70 5.98
N GLU A 81 -28.19 10.38 5.83
CA GLU A 81 -28.77 9.40 6.76
C GLU A 81 -27.70 8.72 7.64
N GLY A 82 -26.46 9.23 7.63
CA GLY A 82 -25.31 8.63 8.30
C GLY A 82 -24.63 7.53 7.49
N ALA A 83 -23.61 6.92 8.09
CA ALA A 83 -22.88 5.82 7.48
C ALA A 83 -23.62 4.48 7.56
N SER A 84 -23.32 3.58 6.62
CA SER A 84 -23.85 2.21 6.56
C SER A 84 -23.04 1.21 7.38
N PHE A 85 -21.99 1.66 8.07
CA PHE A 85 -21.23 0.85 9.02
C PHE A 85 -21.67 1.14 10.46
N SER A 86 -21.43 0.19 11.35
CA SER A 86 -21.55 0.36 12.80
C SER A 86 -20.25 -0.02 13.49
N VAL A 87 -20.00 0.61 14.63
CA VAL A 87 -18.79 0.40 15.43
C VAL A 87 -19.17 0.15 16.89
N ASN A 88 -18.68 -0.93 17.47
CA ASN A 88 -18.76 -1.22 18.90
C ASN A 88 -17.35 -1.43 19.46
N GLY A 89 -16.84 -0.47 20.22
CA GLY A 89 -15.42 -0.40 20.58
C GLY A 89 -14.57 -0.32 19.30
N ASN A 90 -13.77 -1.35 19.05
CA ASN A 90 -12.97 -1.48 17.83
C ASN A 90 -13.54 -2.50 16.83
N LYS A 91 -14.70 -3.10 17.12
CA LYS A 91 -15.37 -4.02 16.20
C LYS A 91 -16.17 -3.22 15.17
N VAL A 92 -15.93 -3.47 13.90
CA VAL A 92 -16.62 -2.85 12.77
C VAL A 92 -17.55 -3.88 12.13
N HIS A 93 -18.76 -3.45 11.79
CA HIS A 93 -19.67 -4.21 10.94
C HIS A 93 -20.13 -3.34 9.76
N TRP A 94 -20.02 -3.85 8.54
CA TRP A 94 -20.40 -3.14 7.31
C TRP A 94 -20.68 -4.13 6.18
N GLN A 95 -21.87 -4.08 5.57
CA GLN A 95 -22.18 -4.83 4.33
C GLN A 95 -21.72 -6.30 4.37
N LYS A 96 -22.12 -7.03 5.43
CA LYS A 96 -21.75 -8.43 5.75
C LYS A 96 -20.33 -8.65 6.26
N TRP A 97 -19.45 -7.66 6.23
CA TRP A 97 -18.16 -7.74 6.90
C TRP A 97 -18.28 -7.54 8.41
N ASP A 98 -17.53 -8.33 9.16
CA ASP A 98 -17.23 -8.13 10.58
C ASP A 98 -15.72 -8.26 10.78
N PHE A 99 -15.10 -7.30 11.47
CA PHE A 99 -13.68 -7.35 11.82
C PHE A 99 -13.37 -6.43 13.01
N ARG A 100 -12.13 -6.49 13.53
CA ARG A 100 -11.62 -5.58 14.56
C ARG A 100 -10.43 -4.78 14.07
N ILE A 101 -10.41 -3.50 14.44
CA ILE A 101 -9.28 -2.60 14.25
C ILE A 101 -8.36 -2.69 15.47
N GLY A 102 -7.12 -3.09 15.25
CA GLY A 102 -6.04 -3.02 16.21
C GLY A 102 -5.04 -1.93 15.83
N LEU A 103 -4.34 -1.42 16.85
CA LEU A 103 -3.24 -0.50 16.68
C LEU A 103 -2.07 -0.92 17.58
N ASN A 104 -0.86 -0.95 17.04
CA ASN A 104 0.36 -1.07 17.84
C ASN A 104 1.44 -0.10 17.35
N SER A 105 2.46 0.13 18.18
CA SER A 105 3.51 1.11 17.90
C SER A 105 4.33 0.81 16.65
N ARG A 106 4.49 -0.46 16.25
CA ARG A 106 5.36 -0.87 15.13
C ARG A 106 4.65 -0.91 13.79
N GLU A 107 3.58 -1.67 13.69
CA GLU A 107 2.82 -1.89 12.44
C GLU A 107 1.81 -0.77 12.19
N GLY A 108 1.47 -0.01 13.22
CA GLY A 108 0.34 0.91 13.16
C GLY A 108 -0.94 0.10 13.08
N LEU A 109 -1.66 0.20 11.96
CA LEU A 109 -2.96 -0.40 11.74
C LEU A 109 -2.88 -1.92 11.48
N VAL A 110 -3.62 -2.70 12.26
CA VAL A 110 -3.76 -4.15 12.10
C VAL A 110 -5.25 -4.53 12.09
N LEU A 111 -5.65 -5.46 11.23
CA LEU A 111 -7.02 -5.96 11.16
C LEU A 111 -7.08 -7.38 11.70
N TYR A 112 -8.09 -7.69 12.53
CA TYR A 112 -8.25 -8.99 13.18
C TYR A 112 -9.64 -9.59 13.00
N GLY A 113 -9.71 -10.92 12.96
CA GLY A 113 -10.94 -11.71 12.98
C GLY A 113 -11.92 -11.29 11.90
N ILE A 114 -11.42 -11.22 10.65
CA ILE A 114 -12.15 -10.75 9.48
C ILE A 114 -13.04 -11.88 8.97
N THR A 115 -14.33 -11.60 8.93
CA THR A 115 -15.36 -12.51 8.42
C THR A 115 -16.26 -11.81 7.41
N TYR A 116 -16.80 -12.57 6.47
CA TYR A 116 -17.84 -12.10 5.56
C TYR A 116 -19.05 -13.02 5.66
N ASP A 117 -20.21 -12.46 5.99
CA ASP A 117 -21.45 -13.19 6.20
C ASP A 117 -21.25 -14.37 7.18
N LYS A 118 -20.56 -14.08 8.29
CA LYS A 118 -20.19 -15.03 9.35
C LYS A 118 -19.24 -16.16 8.94
N ARG A 119 -18.71 -16.14 7.71
CA ARG A 119 -17.68 -17.07 7.26
C ARG A 119 -16.30 -16.48 7.47
N ASN A 120 -15.37 -17.29 7.97
CA ASN A 120 -14.02 -16.83 8.27
C ASN A 120 -13.26 -16.53 6.97
N VAL A 121 -12.49 -15.44 6.96
CA VAL A 121 -11.67 -15.04 5.82
C VAL A 121 -10.21 -14.91 6.25
N PHE A 122 -9.90 -13.98 7.15
CA PHE A 122 -8.54 -13.77 7.64
C PHE A 122 -8.53 -13.58 9.16
N TYR A 123 -7.62 -14.26 9.85
CA TYR A 123 -7.40 -14.04 11.27
C TYR A 123 -6.71 -12.70 11.53
N ARG A 124 -5.68 -12.36 10.73
CA ARG A 124 -4.88 -11.14 10.91
C ARG A 124 -4.27 -10.61 9.60
N LEU A 125 -4.41 -9.32 9.34
CA LEU A 125 -3.77 -8.63 8.21
C LEU A 125 -2.98 -7.40 8.70
N SER A 126 -1.74 -7.24 8.23
CA SER A 126 -0.87 -6.11 8.60
C SER A 126 0.26 -5.88 7.60
N VAL A 127 0.64 -4.61 7.39
CA VAL A 127 1.96 -4.26 6.85
C VAL A 127 2.95 -4.35 8.01
N ASN A 128 3.85 -5.33 7.95
CA ASN A 128 4.65 -5.73 9.11
C ASN A 128 6.12 -5.34 9.05
N GLU A 129 6.59 -4.93 7.87
CA GLU A 129 7.90 -4.32 7.69
C GLU A 129 7.92 -3.47 6.41
N MET A 130 8.78 -2.47 6.37
CA MET A 130 9.13 -1.76 5.15
C MET A 130 10.61 -1.38 5.19
N THR A 131 11.38 -1.76 4.16
CA THR A 131 12.76 -1.28 4.03
C THR A 131 12.92 -0.32 2.86
N VAL A 132 13.74 0.73 3.07
CA VAL A 132 13.99 1.77 2.06
C VAL A 132 15.48 1.88 1.71
N PRO A 133 16.06 0.91 0.96
CA PRO A 133 17.47 0.93 0.61
C PRO A 133 17.76 1.93 -0.51
N TYR A 134 18.73 2.82 -0.28
CA TYR A 134 19.23 3.78 -1.27
C TYR A 134 20.36 3.19 -2.12
N GLY A 135 20.43 3.62 -3.38
CA GLY A 135 21.35 3.14 -4.41
C GLY A 135 22.61 4.00 -4.63
N ASP A 136 22.77 5.13 -3.93
CA ASP A 136 24.01 5.91 -4.02
C ASP A 136 25.17 5.14 -3.34
N PRO A 137 26.20 4.73 -4.10
CA PRO A 137 27.25 3.86 -3.57
C PRO A 137 28.24 4.60 -2.65
N ARG A 138 28.15 5.92 -2.55
CA ARG A 138 29.14 6.74 -1.87
C ARG A 138 28.89 6.79 -0.36
N ALA A 139 29.93 7.15 0.39
CA ALA A 139 29.81 7.33 1.83
C ALA A 139 29.28 8.75 2.14
N PRO A 140 28.40 8.92 3.14
CA PRO A 140 27.79 7.89 4.00
C PRO A 140 26.48 7.28 3.44
N TYR A 141 26.06 7.66 2.23
CA TYR A 141 24.73 7.35 1.67
C TYR A 141 24.44 5.85 1.54
N HIS A 142 25.44 5.01 1.27
CA HIS A 142 25.29 3.55 1.22
C HIS A 142 24.71 2.94 2.52
N ARG A 143 24.76 3.67 3.65
CA ARG A 143 24.16 3.25 4.93
C ARG A 143 22.66 3.55 5.03
N LYS A 144 22.11 4.36 4.11
CA LYS A 144 20.69 4.71 4.08
C LYS A 144 19.88 3.50 3.62
N GLN A 145 19.46 2.72 4.61
CA GLN A 145 18.45 1.69 4.48
C GLN A 145 17.73 1.62 5.82
N ALA A 146 16.64 2.38 5.90
CA ALA A 146 15.75 2.33 7.05
C ALA A 146 14.89 1.06 6.99
N PHE A 147 14.50 0.57 8.16
CA PHE A 147 13.38 -0.34 8.33
C PHE A 147 12.28 0.47 9.02
N ASP A 148 11.42 1.13 8.27
CA ASP A 148 10.58 2.19 8.82
C ASP A 148 9.60 1.67 9.88
N ALA A 149 9.12 0.43 9.75
CA ALA A 149 8.36 -0.20 10.82
C ALA A 149 9.26 -0.64 11.99
N GLY A 150 10.35 -1.36 11.72
CA GLY A 150 11.20 -1.92 12.78
C GLY A 150 12.08 -0.92 13.55
N ASP A 151 12.63 0.08 12.86
CA ASP A 151 13.55 1.09 13.41
C ASP A 151 12.79 2.25 14.07
N VAL A 152 11.57 2.57 13.59
CA VAL A 152 10.80 3.76 14.01
C VAL A 152 9.39 3.38 14.48
N GLY A 153 8.61 2.70 13.64
CA GLY A 153 7.27 2.23 13.94
C GLY A 153 6.16 3.11 13.39
N PHE A 154 5.33 2.54 12.50
CA PHE A 154 4.22 3.24 11.86
C PHE A 154 3.19 3.78 12.85
N GLY A 155 2.94 3.07 13.95
CA GLY A 155 2.04 3.54 15.00
C GLY A 155 2.61 4.71 15.79
N ILE A 156 3.94 4.77 15.97
CA ILE A 156 4.60 5.92 16.63
C ILE A 156 4.56 7.16 15.74
N THR A 157 4.69 6.96 14.42
CA THR A 157 4.73 8.02 13.41
C THR A 157 3.36 8.37 12.81
N ALA A 158 2.28 7.83 13.36
CA ALA A 158 0.94 8.05 12.85
C ALA A 158 0.53 9.52 13.02
N ASN A 159 0.01 10.12 11.94
CA ASN A 159 -0.47 11.50 11.98
C ASN A 159 -1.83 11.61 12.70
N THR A 160 -2.08 12.76 13.30
CA THR A 160 -3.43 13.16 13.69
C THR A 160 -4.22 13.58 12.45
N LEU A 161 -5.21 12.77 12.07
CA LEU A 161 -6.01 13.02 10.88
C LEU A 161 -7.18 13.97 11.21
N SER A 162 -7.46 14.91 10.30
CA SER A 162 -8.46 15.97 10.50
C SER A 162 -9.56 15.92 9.44
N LEU A 163 -10.79 16.28 9.86
CA LEU A 163 -11.96 16.33 8.98
C LEU A 163 -11.75 17.28 7.79
N GLY A 164 -12.05 16.80 6.58
CA GLY A 164 -12.01 17.60 5.36
C GLY A 164 -10.63 17.77 4.73
N CYS A 165 -9.57 17.29 5.38
CA CYS A 165 -8.20 17.30 4.86
C CYS A 165 -7.78 15.89 4.42
N ASP A 166 -7.63 14.98 5.37
CA ASP A 166 -6.99 13.67 5.13
C ASP A 166 -7.99 12.58 4.70
N CYS A 167 -9.21 12.66 5.25
CA CYS A 167 -10.32 11.76 4.94
C CYS A 167 -11.59 12.58 4.66
N LEU A 168 -12.26 12.30 3.54
CA LEU A 168 -13.37 13.10 3.01
C LEU A 168 -14.71 12.37 3.12
N GLY A 169 -15.72 13.06 3.66
CA GLY A 169 -17.08 12.53 3.79
C GLY A 169 -17.52 12.38 5.25
N HIS A 170 -18.21 11.29 5.58
CA HIS A 170 -18.68 10.98 6.93
C HIS A 170 -17.69 10.05 7.63
N ILE A 171 -16.89 10.59 8.56
CA ILE A 171 -15.69 9.93 9.08
C ILE A 171 -15.88 9.49 10.53
N LYS A 172 -15.47 8.25 10.84
CA LYS A 172 -15.21 7.78 12.20
C LYS A 172 -13.71 7.67 12.43
N TYR A 173 -13.21 8.30 13.50
CA TYR A 173 -11.81 8.16 13.90
C TYR A 173 -11.63 7.17 15.06
N PHE A 174 -10.45 6.55 15.08
CA PHE A 174 -9.94 5.76 16.20
C PHE A 174 -8.65 6.39 16.72
N ASN A 175 -8.55 6.45 18.04
CA ASN A 175 -7.35 6.91 18.73
C ASN A 175 -6.37 5.75 18.92
N GLY A 176 -5.11 6.11 19.08
CA GLY A 176 -4.02 5.23 19.48
C GLY A 176 -3.47 5.58 20.85
N CYS A 177 -2.57 4.75 21.32
CA CYS A 177 -1.75 5.02 22.49
C CYS A 177 -0.34 4.48 22.24
N ARG A 178 0.66 5.22 22.70
CA ARG A 178 2.06 4.78 22.78
C ARG A 178 2.64 5.15 24.13
N THR A 179 3.85 4.71 24.42
CA THR A 179 4.59 5.17 25.60
C THR A 179 5.57 6.29 25.23
N ASP A 180 5.84 7.19 26.17
CA ASP A 180 7.01 8.06 26.13
C ASP A 180 8.26 7.37 26.72
N SER A 181 9.40 8.06 26.70
CA SER A 181 10.67 7.52 27.24
C SER A 181 10.67 7.34 28.77
N LYS A 182 9.65 7.84 29.48
CA LYS A 182 9.47 7.67 30.93
C LYS A 182 8.43 6.58 31.25
N GLY A 183 7.84 5.95 30.24
CA GLY A 183 6.81 4.92 30.39
C GLY A 183 5.40 5.47 30.58
N ASN A 184 5.17 6.78 30.42
CA ASN A 184 3.82 7.34 30.51
C ASN A 184 3.04 7.07 29.21
N PRO A 185 1.72 6.85 29.30
CA PRO A 185 0.88 6.75 28.10
C PRO A 185 0.77 8.11 27.39
N VAL A 186 0.90 8.09 26.07
CA VAL A 186 0.70 9.21 25.16
C VAL A 186 -0.43 8.85 24.23
N THR A 187 -1.56 9.55 24.36
CA THR A 187 -2.70 9.43 23.45
C THR A 187 -2.32 9.96 22.07
N LEU A 188 -2.64 9.18 21.04
CA LEU A 188 -2.54 9.60 19.66
C LEU A 188 -3.96 9.82 19.12
N GLU A 189 -4.37 11.07 18.98
CA GLU A 189 -5.73 11.40 18.56
C GLU A 189 -5.91 11.19 17.06
N ASN A 190 -7.04 10.58 16.68
CA ASN A 190 -7.50 10.45 15.29
C ASN A 190 -6.49 9.82 14.31
N VAL A 191 -5.77 8.78 14.73
CA VAL A 191 -4.70 8.17 13.92
C VAL A 191 -5.19 7.20 12.85
N VAL A 192 -6.41 6.68 12.99
CA VAL A 192 -7.05 5.85 11.97
C VAL A 192 -8.39 6.45 11.61
N CYS A 193 -8.66 6.63 10.32
CA CYS A 193 -9.97 7.03 9.82
C CYS A 193 -10.70 5.83 9.18
N LEU A 194 -12.01 5.77 9.41
CA LEU A 194 -12.94 4.80 8.86
C LEU A 194 -14.07 5.57 8.16
N HIS A 195 -14.25 5.32 6.88
CA HIS A 195 -15.32 5.96 6.12
C HIS A 195 -15.76 5.12 4.93
N GLU A 196 -16.87 5.51 4.33
CA GLU A 196 -17.32 4.94 3.08
C GLU A 196 -16.91 5.83 1.89
N GLN A 197 -16.68 5.22 0.73
CA GLN A 197 -16.47 5.94 -0.51
C GLN A 197 -17.18 5.25 -1.68
N ASP A 198 -17.48 6.02 -2.72
CA ASP A 198 -17.94 5.48 -3.99
C ASP A 198 -16.76 5.21 -4.91
N ALA A 199 -16.71 4.01 -5.48
CA ALA A 199 -15.67 3.56 -6.41
C ALA A 199 -16.23 3.22 -7.78
N GLY A 200 -17.22 3.99 -8.25
CA GLY A 200 -17.81 3.82 -9.57
C GLY A 200 -18.77 2.63 -9.66
N LEU A 201 -18.66 1.83 -10.72
CA LEU A 201 -19.53 0.68 -10.97
C LEU A 201 -19.00 -0.59 -10.32
N GLN A 202 -19.88 -1.34 -9.67
CA GLN A 202 -19.60 -2.68 -9.19
C GLN A 202 -19.90 -3.72 -10.26
N HIS A 203 -21.15 -3.75 -10.75
CA HIS A 203 -21.53 -4.55 -11.90
C HIS A 203 -22.59 -3.83 -12.75
N LYS A 204 -22.60 -4.14 -14.04
CA LYS A 204 -23.63 -3.70 -14.98
C LYS A 204 -23.82 -4.74 -16.08
N HIS A 205 -25.07 -5.01 -16.44
CA HIS A 205 -25.39 -5.78 -17.63
C HIS A 205 -26.62 -5.18 -18.33
N THR A 206 -26.58 -5.14 -19.67
CA THR A 206 -27.72 -4.77 -20.51
C THR A 206 -28.03 -5.92 -21.46
N ASN A 207 -29.26 -6.43 -21.41
CA ASN A 207 -29.72 -7.42 -22.37
C ASN A 207 -30.12 -6.71 -23.66
N TYR A 208 -29.31 -6.85 -24.71
CA TYR A 208 -29.53 -6.17 -25.99
C TYR A 208 -30.86 -6.55 -26.68
N ARG A 209 -31.46 -7.71 -26.34
CA ARG A 209 -32.71 -8.17 -26.94
C ARG A 209 -33.93 -7.48 -26.34
N THR A 210 -33.87 -7.11 -25.06
CA THR A 210 -34.99 -6.49 -24.33
C THR A 210 -34.72 -5.04 -23.95
N ALA A 211 -33.51 -4.54 -24.18
CA ALA A 211 -32.98 -3.27 -23.67
C ALA A 211 -33.02 -3.12 -22.13
N GLY A 212 -33.35 -4.18 -21.39
CA GLY A 212 -33.35 -4.18 -19.92
C GLY A 212 -31.93 -4.14 -19.36
N ALA A 213 -31.72 -3.38 -18.28
CA ALA A 213 -30.42 -3.23 -17.65
C ALA A 213 -30.47 -3.37 -16.13
N THR A 214 -29.40 -3.95 -15.57
CA THR A 214 -29.12 -3.99 -14.13
C THR A 214 -27.81 -3.25 -13.89
N VAL A 215 -27.77 -2.40 -12.87
CA VAL A 215 -26.58 -1.60 -12.51
C VAL A 215 -26.49 -1.45 -11.01
N VAL A 216 -25.28 -1.64 -10.48
CA VAL A 216 -24.96 -1.45 -9.06
C VAL A 216 -23.65 -0.68 -8.96
N ARG A 217 -23.61 0.37 -8.13
CA ARG A 217 -22.41 1.13 -7.79
C ARG A 217 -21.57 0.41 -6.74
N ASN A 218 -20.27 0.65 -6.77
CA ASN A 218 -19.30 0.02 -5.88
C ASN A 218 -19.12 0.89 -4.63
N ARG A 219 -19.88 0.61 -3.58
CA ARG A 219 -19.63 1.22 -2.28
C ARG A 219 -18.51 0.47 -1.58
N GLN A 220 -17.51 1.20 -1.12
CA GLN A 220 -16.36 0.64 -0.39
C GLN A 220 -16.28 1.21 1.02
N LEU A 221 -15.74 0.43 1.94
CA LEU A 221 -15.34 0.86 3.28
C LEU A 221 -13.83 0.97 3.34
N VAL A 222 -13.33 2.14 3.75
CA VAL A 222 -11.90 2.44 3.84
C VAL A 222 -11.49 2.55 5.31
N VAL A 223 -10.43 1.84 5.69
CA VAL A 223 -9.73 1.98 6.98
C VAL A 223 -8.31 2.46 6.68
N GLN A 224 -7.97 3.69 7.07
CA GLN A 224 -6.73 4.33 6.64
C GLN A 224 -5.92 4.88 7.81
N ILE A 225 -4.60 4.77 7.71
CA ILE A 225 -3.60 5.43 8.55
C ILE A 225 -2.60 6.17 7.67
N ILE A 226 -2.09 7.32 8.12
CA ILE A 226 -1.01 8.08 7.48
C ILE A 226 0.17 8.16 8.44
N CYS A 227 1.37 7.82 7.96
CA CYS A 227 2.59 7.78 8.77
C CYS A 227 3.65 8.70 8.16
N THR A 228 4.16 9.65 8.95
CA THR A 228 5.30 10.51 8.55
C THR A 228 6.60 9.92 9.09
N VAL A 229 7.47 9.46 8.20
CA VAL A 229 8.80 8.96 8.57
C VAL A 229 9.85 9.92 8.04
N SER A 230 10.20 10.89 8.88
CA SER A 230 11.08 12.01 8.52
C SER A 230 10.58 12.79 7.31
N ASN A 231 11.06 12.46 6.11
CA ASN A 231 10.76 13.19 4.89
C ASN A 231 9.60 12.60 4.08
N TYR A 232 9.25 11.32 4.29
CA TYR A 232 8.17 10.66 3.55
C TYR A 232 6.88 10.57 4.34
N GLU A 233 5.78 10.57 3.61
CA GLU A 233 4.46 10.17 4.10
C GLU A 233 4.01 8.88 3.40
N TYR A 234 3.55 7.92 4.20
CA TYR A 234 2.95 6.68 3.72
C TYR A 234 1.50 6.58 4.17
N ILE A 235 0.61 6.36 3.20
CA ILE A 235 -0.80 6.12 3.45
C ILE A 235 -1.06 4.64 3.24
N PHE A 236 -1.53 3.96 4.28
CA PHE A 236 -1.96 2.56 4.22
C PHE A 236 -3.47 2.52 4.34
N ALA A 237 -4.17 2.24 3.23
CA ALA A 237 -5.61 2.17 3.16
C ALA A 237 -6.08 0.73 2.90
N TRP A 238 -6.82 0.16 3.84
CA TRP A 238 -7.51 -1.11 3.69
C TRP A 238 -8.93 -0.86 3.20
N ILE A 239 -9.27 -1.38 2.03
CA ILE A 239 -10.50 -1.08 1.32
C ILE A 239 -11.30 -2.37 1.16
N PHE A 240 -12.48 -2.43 1.76
CA PHE A 240 -13.42 -3.55 1.66
C PHE A 240 -14.51 -3.23 0.63
N ASP A 241 -14.90 -4.20 -0.19
CA ASP A 241 -16.00 -4.07 -1.14
C ASP A 241 -17.20 -4.99 -0.82
N GLN A 242 -18.33 -4.73 -1.47
CA GLN A 242 -19.56 -5.51 -1.30
C GLN A 242 -19.54 -6.86 -2.05
N ALA A 243 -18.45 -7.16 -2.77
CA ALA A 243 -18.23 -8.42 -3.48
C ALA A 243 -17.30 -9.37 -2.71
N GLY A 244 -16.97 -9.06 -1.45
CA GLY A 244 -16.13 -9.87 -0.59
C GLY A 244 -14.62 -9.68 -0.82
N GLY A 245 -14.21 -8.66 -1.58
CA GLY A 245 -12.81 -8.29 -1.80
C GLY A 245 -12.25 -7.36 -0.73
N ILE A 246 -10.94 -7.48 -0.49
CA ILE A 246 -10.14 -6.58 0.34
C ILE A 246 -8.96 -6.08 -0.51
N GLU A 247 -8.72 -4.79 -0.54
CA GLU A 247 -7.57 -4.15 -1.16
C GLU A 247 -6.70 -3.49 -0.08
N LEU A 248 -5.40 -3.74 -0.11
CA LEU A 248 -4.41 -2.88 0.53
C LEU A 248 -3.88 -1.93 -0.54
N GLU A 249 -4.21 -0.66 -0.41
CA GLU A 249 -3.64 0.41 -1.20
C GLU A 249 -2.58 1.14 -0.37
N VAL A 250 -1.38 1.24 -0.94
CA VAL A 250 -0.29 2.03 -0.37
C VAL A 250 -0.05 3.25 -1.25
N ARG A 251 -0.01 4.42 -0.63
CA ARG A 251 0.38 5.66 -1.30
C ARG A 251 1.69 6.18 -0.68
N ALA A 252 2.69 6.42 -1.51
CA ALA A 252 3.90 7.14 -1.11
C ALA A 252 3.79 8.59 -1.58
N THR A 253 4.05 9.54 -0.68
CA THR A 253 4.08 10.99 -0.95
C THR A 253 5.10 11.64 -0.02
N GLY A 254 5.10 12.96 0.07
CA GLY A 254 6.03 13.71 0.92
C GLY A 254 7.22 14.22 0.16
N ILE A 255 8.32 14.46 0.86
CA ILE A 255 9.52 15.08 0.29
C ILE A 255 10.60 14.03 0.07
N LEU A 256 11.32 14.10 -1.04
CA LEU A 256 12.47 13.24 -1.30
C LEU A 256 13.55 13.40 -0.24
N SER A 257 14.24 12.31 0.13
CA SER A 257 15.49 12.43 0.88
C SER A 257 16.62 12.82 -0.07
N THR A 258 17.26 13.96 0.18
CA THR A 258 18.16 14.59 -0.80
C THR A 258 19.63 14.60 -0.37
N MET A 259 20.51 14.76 -1.36
CA MET A 259 21.96 14.80 -1.26
C MET A 259 22.50 16.07 -1.95
N PRO A 260 23.62 16.63 -1.46
CA PRO A 260 24.27 17.74 -2.14
C PRO A 260 24.89 17.27 -3.46
N ILE A 261 24.80 18.13 -4.48
CA ILE A 261 25.49 17.94 -5.75
C ILE A 261 25.99 19.28 -6.31
N ASP A 262 27.21 19.31 -6.84
CA ASP A 262 27.77 20.48 -7.53
C ASP A 262 27.33 20.48 -9.01
N ASN A 263 26.04 20.76 -9.25
CA ASN A 263 25.43 20.65 -10.58
C ASN A 263 25.32 21.98 -11.36
N ALA A 264 25.99 23.03 -10.92
CA ALA A 264 25.97 24.34 -11.60
C ALA A 264 26.48 24.26 -13.06
N ASP A 265 27.46 23.39 -13.33
CA ASP A 265 28.01 23.14 -14.66
C ASP A 265 27.34 21.94 -15.37
N GLY A 266 26.17 21.51 -14.90
CA GLY A 266 25.40 20.41 -15.48
C GLY A 266 25.86 19.01 -15.09
N ALA A 267 26.65 18.86 -14.01
CA ALA A 267 27.07 17.55 -13.52
C ALA A 267 25.87 16.65 -13.15
N THR A 268 25.95 15.39 -13.56
CA THR A 268 24.93 14.37 -13.28
C THR A 268 25.58 13.08 -12.78
N VAL A 269 24.78 12.21 -12.16
CA VAL A 269 25.21 10.90 -11.67
C VAL A 269 24.22 9.82 -12.12
N PRO A 270 24.66 8.58 -12.38
CA PRO A 270 23.78 7.51 -12.84
C PRO A 270 22.99 6.81 -11.71
N TRP A 271 23.12 7.26 -10.47
CA TRP A 271 22.45 6.70 -9.27
C TRP A 271 21.51 7.68 -8.57
N GLY A 272 21.14 8.78 -9.24
CA GLY A 272 20.25 9.80 -8.72
C GLY A 272 19.86 10.83 -9.76
N THR A 273 18.86 11.64 -9.45
CA THR A 273 18.33 12.68 -10.33
C THR A 273 18.54 14.05 -9.69
N ASN A 274 19.03 15.01 -10.47
CA ASN A 274 19.05 16.41 -10.03
C ASN A 274 17.61 16.92 -10.01
N VAL A 275 17.13 17.31 -8.83
CA VAL A 275 15.75 17.79 -8.63
C VAL A 275 15.67 19.30 -8.40
N GLY A 276 16.83 19.94 -8.29
CA GLY A 276 16.97 21.38 -8.20
C GLY A 276 18.43 21.82 -8.25
N PRO A 277 18.69 23.13 -8.20
CA PRO A 277 20.05 23.66 -8.09
C PRO A 277 20.70 23.20 -6.78
N GLY A 278 21.89 22.60 -6.85
CA GLY A 278 22.64 22.13 -5.68
C GLY A 278 22.12 20.84 -5.02
N VAL A 279 21.02 20.26 -5.53
CA VAL A 279 20.30 19.17 -4.86
C VAL A 279 19.95 18.02 -5.81
N MET A 280 20.28 16.81 -5.36
CA MET A 280 20.02 15.55 -6.06
C MET A 280 19.25 14.59 -5.15
N ALA A 281 18.36 13.79 -5.72
CA ALA A 281 17.67 12.70 -5.04
C ALA A 281 18.19 11.35 -5.55
N ALA A 282 18.77 10.55 -4.67
CA ALA A 282 19.33 9.25 -5.03
C ALA A 282 18.23 8.21 -5.31
N PHE A 283 18.49 7.30 -6.25
CA PHE A 283 17.60 6.17 -6.54
C PHE A 283 17.44 5.29 -5.29
N HIS A 284 16.26 4.74 -5.08
CA HIS A 284 15.96 3.89 -3.92
C HIS A 284 14.78 2.95 -4.20
N GLN A 285 14.56 1.99 -3.32
CA GLN A 285 13.36 1.14 -3.37
C GLN A 285 12.54 1.35 -2.09
N HIS A 286 11.22 1.28 -2.16
CA HIS A 286 10.34 1.09 -1.01
C HIS A 286 9.81 -0.33 -1.08
N ILE A 287 10.28 -1.23 -0.21
CA ILE A 287 9.89 -2.65 -0.23
C ILE A 287 9.14 -2.98 1.05
N PHE A 288 7.85 -3.27 0.89
CA PHE A 288 6.90 -3.58 1.94
C PHE A 288 6.82 -5.10 2.13
N SER A 289 6.53 -5.52 3.36
CA SER A 289 6.05 -6.86 3.66
C SER A 289 4.62 -6.78 4.19
N LEU A 290 3.73 -7.53 3.56
CA LEU A 290 2.36 -7.77 3.99
C LEU A 290 2.27 -9.16 4.61
N ARG A 291 1.95 -9.23 5.90
CA ARG A 291 1.65 -10.49 6.61
C ARG A 291 0.15 -10.79 6.50
N ILE A 292 -0.17 -11.93 5.89
CA ILE A 292 -1.53 -12.46 5.72
C ILE A 292 -1.64 -13.73 6.54
N ASP A 293 -2.46 -13.68 7.57
CA ASP A 293 -2.81 -14.79 8.45
C ASP A 293 -4.23 -15.23 8.10
N PRO A 294 -4.38 -16.22 7.21
CA PRO A 294 -5.66 -16.66 6.71
C PRO A 294 -6.43 -17.50 7.71
N SER A 295 -7.74 -17.44 7.56
CA SER A 295 -8.65 -18.37 8.23
C SER A 295 -9.79 -18.68 7.27
N ILE A 296 -9.48 -19.06 6.04
CA ILE A 296 -10.45 -19.26 4.96
C ILE A 296 -11.39 -20.41 5.34
N ASP A 297 -12.62 -20.10 5.75
CA ASP A 297 -13.60 -21.08 6.25
C ASP A 297 -13.07 -22.02 7.37
N GLY A 298 -12.04 -21.61 8.09
CA GLY A 298 -11.31 -22.45 9.04
C GLY A 298 -9.81 -22.15 9.03
N TYR A 299 -9.07 -22.71 9.98
CA TYR A 299 -7.63 -22.42 10.17
C TYR A 299 -6.71 -23.37 9.41
N ASP A 300 -7.21 -24.54 9.01
CA ASP A 300 -6.45 -25.49 8.19
C ASP A 300 -6.52 -25.05 6.72
N ASN A 301 -5.49 -24.34 6.27
CA ASN A 301 -5.42 -23.75 4.95
C ASN A 301 -4.16 -24.21 4.21
N THR A 302 -4.20 -24.10 2.88
CA THR A 302 -3.10 -24.47 1.99
C THR A 302 -2.82 -23.31 1.05
N VAL A 303 -1.56 -22.90 0.94
CA VAL A 303 -1.13 -21.96 -0.08
C VAL A 303 -0.76 -22.71 -1.36
N ILE A 304 -1.33 -22.28 -2.48
CA ILE A 304 -1.02 -22.78 -3.81
C ILE A 304 -0.66 -21.61 -4.73
N TYR A 305 -0.03 -21.93 -5.86
CA TYR A 305 -0.09 -21.04 -7.02
C TYR A 305 -0.59 -21.80 -8.25
N GLN A 306 -1.24 -21.06 -9.14
CA GLN A 306 -1.72 -21.57 -10.42
C GLN A 306 -1.10 -20.78 -11.56
N ASP A 307 -0.53 -21.50 -12.51
CA ASP A 307 0.01 -20.97 -13.76
C ASP A 307 -1.00 -21.26 -14.89
N SER A 308 -1.24 -20.29 -15.77
CA SER A 308 -1.96 -20.49 -17.02
C SER A 308 -0.96 -20.91 -18.10
N VAL A 309 -1.17 -22.08 -18.70
CA VAL A 309 -0.25 -22.66 -19.70
C VAL A 309 -1.01 -23.11 -20.96
N PRO A 310 -0.43 -22.98 -22.16
CA PRO A 310 -1.05 -23.47 -23.37
C PRO A 310 -1.20 -25.00 -23.32
N MET A 311 -2.27 -25.52 -23.91
CA MET A 311 -2.37 -26.95 -24.22
C MET A 311 -1.36 -27.29 -25.31
N ALA A 312 -0.95 -28.56 -25.37
CA ALA A 312 -0.15 -29.05 -26.50
C ALA A 312 -0.89 -28.78 -27.82
N ASP A 313 -0.12 -28.46 -28.86
CA ASP A 313 -0.65 -28.35 -30.22
C ASP A 313 -0.88 -29.77 -30.77
N ASP A 314 -2.13 -30.20 -30.73
CA ASP A 314 -2.55 -31.57 -31.03
C ASP A 314 -3.80 -31.55 -31.91
N PRO A 315 -3.76 -32.15 -33.12
CA PRO A 315 -4.88 -32.10 -34.06
C PRO A 315 -6.20 -32.72 -33.58
N VAL A 316 -6.20 -33.46 -32.46
CA VAL A 316 -7.39 -34.13 -31.94
C VAL A 316 -7.96 -33.38 -30.73
N THR A 317 -7.12 -33.08 -29.76
CA THR A 317 -7.50 -32.51 -28.46
C THR A 317 -7.42 -30.98 -28.44
N ASN A 318 -6.64 -30.38 -29.35
CA ASN A 318 -6.54 -28.92 -29.54
C ASN A 318 -6.44 -28.57 -31.04
N PRO A 319 -7.41 -28.98 -31.90
CA PRO A 319 -7.34 -28.92 -33.36
C PRO A 319 -7.14 -27.51 -33.95
N TYR A 320 -7.34 -26.47 -33.15
CA TYR A 320 -7.22 -25.07 -33.56
C TYR A 320 -6.13 -24.30 -32.78
N GLY A 321 -5.37 -24.98 -31.92
CA GLY A 321 -4.24 -24.36 -31.19
C GLY A 321 -4.63 -23.26 -30.19
N VAL A 322 -5.90 -23.17 -29.78
CA VAL A 322 -6.41 -22.10 -28.90
C VAL A 322 -6.53 -22.50 -27.42
N GLY A 323 -6.37 -23.79 -27.12
CA GLY A 323 -6.57 -24.32 -25.78
C GLY A 323 -5.49 -23.89 -24.78
N TYR A 324 -5.90 -23.63 -23.55
CA TYR A 324 -5.02 -23.45 -22.40
C TYR A 324 -5.64 -24.06 -21.15
N VAL A 325 -4.79 -24.42 -20.19
CA VAL A 325 -5.18 -25.04 -18.91
C VAL A 325 -4.48 -24.35 -17.76
N THR A 326 -4.86 -24.70 -16.53
CA THR A 326 -4.15 -24.27 -15.33
C THR A 326 -3.33 -25.42 -14.75
N GLU A 327 -2.07 -25.13 -14.42
CA GLU A 327 -1.19 -26.02 -13.66
C GLU A 327 -1.14 -25.51 -12.22
N THR A 328 -1.39 -26.38 -11.25
CA THR A 328 -1.41 -26.02 -9.83
C THR A 328 -0.19 -26.59 -9.13
N THR A 329 0.54 -25.74 -8.41
CA THR A 329 1.59 -26.17 -7.49
C THR A 329 1.15 -25.89 -6.06
N VAL A 330 1.27 -26.89 -5.19
CA VAL A 330 1.02 -26.76 -3.75
C VAL A 330 2.32 -26.39 -3.06
N LEU A 331 2.29 -25.36 -2.22
CA LEU A 331 3.40 -25.02 -1.33
C LEU A 331 3.21 -25.80 -0.02
N ASN A 332 3.55 -27.10 -0.07
CA ASN A 332 3.32 -28.04 1.02
C ASN A 332 4.38 -27.99 2.13
N LYS A 333 5.45 -27.23 1.91
CA LYS A 333 6.48 -26.92 2.89
C LYS A 333 6.69 -25.42 3.02
N SER A 334 7.10 -24.99 4.20
CA SER A 334 7.53 -23.61 4.43
C SER A 334 8.62 -23.24 3.43
N GLY A 335 8.49 -22.10 2.75
CA GLY A 335 9.36 -21.78 1.63
C GLY A 335 9.00 -20.49 0.91
N THR A 336 9.45 -20.37 -0.34
CA THR A 336 9.28 -19.17 -1.16
C THR A 336 8.82 -19.51 -2.56
N ALA A 337 8.16 -18.56 -3.22
CA ALA A 337 7.83 -18.66 -4.63
C ALA A 337 8.05 -17.32 -5.34
N ASP A 338 8.40 -17.38 -6.62
CA ASP A 338 8.50 -16.21 -7.48
C ASP A 338 7.15 -15.97 -8.19
N THR A 339 6.82 -14.71 -8.43
CA THR A 339 5.73 -14.31 -9.33
C THR A 339 6.13 -14.56 -10.78
N SER A 340 5.16 -14.65 -11.70
CA SER A 340 5.44 -14.81 -13.13
C SER A 340 4.39 -14.08 -13.95
N VAL A 341 4.83 -13.06 -14.70
CA VAL A 341 3.98 -12.33 -15.64
C VAL A 341 3.63 -13.23 -16.83
N GLU A 342 4.64 -13.93 -17.37
CA GLU A 342 4.49 -14.80 -18.56
C GLU A 342 3.47 -15.92 -18.38
N LYS A 343 3.37 -16.47 -17.16
CA LYS A 343 2.41 -17.54 -16.83
C LYS A 343 1.13 -17.03 -16.15
N HIS A 344 1.00 -15.72 -15.97
CA HIS A 344 -0.03 -15.10 -15.13
C HIS A 344 -0.18 -15.83 -13.78
N ARG A 345 0.92 -16.02 -13.07
CA ARG A 345 0.92 -16.82 -11.83
C ARG A 345 0.04 -16.17 -10.77
N VAL A 346 -0.99 -16.89 -10.32
CA VAL A 346 -1.91 -16.44 -9.27
C VAL A 346 -1.72 -17.28 -8.01
N PHE A 347 -1.45 -16.63 -6.89
CA PHE A 347 -1.40 -17.27 -5.58
C PHE A 347 -2.80 -17.38 -4.98
N LYS A 348 -3.12 -18.51 -4.36
CA LYS A 348 -4.39 -18.74 -3.67
C LYS A 348 -4.15 -19.38 -2.31
N ILE A 349 -4.99 -19.01 -1.36
CA ILE A 349 -5.10 -19.63 -0.05
C ILE A 349 -6.43 -20.36 -0.04
N ARG A 350 -6.41 -21.68 0.05
CA ARG A 350 -7.61 -22.53 -0.02
C ARG A 350 -7.81 -23.31 1.26
N ASN A 351 -9.05 -23.73 1.49
CA ASN A 351 -9.39 -24.70 2.52
C ASN A 351 -9.82 -26.01 1.86
N ASP A 352 -8.96 -27.02 1.96
CA ASP A 352 -9.15 -28.32 1.31
C ASP A 352 -10.30 -29.14 1.90
N ASN A 353 -10.77 -28.77 3.10
CA ASN A 353 -11.86 -29.44 3.81
C ASN A 353 -13.25 -28.90 3.43
N VAL A 354 -13.32 -27.80 2.67
CA VAL A 354 -14.57 -27.17 2.25
C VAL A 354 -14.62 -27.03 0.74
N ILE A 355 -15.47 -27.86 0.11
CA ILE A 355 -15.62 -27.90 -1.35
C ILE A 355 -16.79 -27.03 -1.77
N ASN A 356 -16.53 -26.10 -2.69
CA ASN A 356 -17.58 -25.33 -3.34
C ASN A 356 -18.46 -26.27 -4.19
N PRO A 357 -19.80 -26.28 -4.00
CA PRO A 357 -20.68 -27.23 -4.67
C PRO A 357 -20.85 -26.96 -6.18
N ILE A 358 -20.51 -25.76 -6.66
CA ILE A 358 -20.61 -25.39 -8.08
C ILE A 358 -19.33 -25.75 -8.82
N SER A 359 -18.18 -25.24 -8.36
CA SER A 359 -16.89 -25.47 -9.03
C SER A 359 -16.31 -26.86 -8.75
N ARG A 360 -16.78 -27.55 -7.71
CA ARG A 360 -16.22 -28.82 -7.20
C ARG A 360 -14.73 -28.71 -6.86
N LYS A 361 -14.30 -27.51 -6.46
CA LYS A 361 -12.95 -27.21 -5.99
C LYS A 361 -13.01 -26.69 -4.54
N PRO A 362 -11.91 -26.82 -3.78
CA PRO A 362 -11.75 -26.14 -2.50
C PRO A 362 -12.10 -24.65 -2.58
N VAL A 363 -12.77 -24.12 -1.56
CA VAL A 363 -13.00 -22.68 -1.43
C VAL A 363 -11.66 -21.96 -1.23
N ALA A 364 -11.51 -20.77 -1.81
CA ALA A 364 -10.25 -20.03 -1.72
C ALA A 364 -10.43 -18.52 -1.74
N TYR A 365 -9.40 -17.80 -1.27
CA TYR A 365 -9.12 -16.43 -1.64
C TYR A 365 -7.84 -16.38 -2.46
N LYS A 366 -7.83 -15.59 -3.53
CA LYS A 366 -6.64 -15.33 -4.34
C LYS A 366 -5.98 -14.02 -3.95
N LEU A 367 -4.65 -14.01 -4.02
CA LEU A 367 -3.81 -12.83 -3.96
C LEU A 367 -3.59 -12.32 -5.38
N GLN A 368 -4.11 -11.13 -5.69
CA GLN A 368 -3.65 -10.33 -6.82
C GLN A 368 -2.42 -9.55 -6.35
N SER A 369 -1.25 -10.15 -6.53
CA SER A 369 0.03 -9.56 -6.19
C SER A 369 0.34 -8.35 -7.06
N ALA A 370 1.16 -7.42 -6.56
CA ALA A 370 1.80 -6.42 -7.40
C ALA A 370 3.10 -7.00 -7.97
N PRO A 371 3.25 -7.08 -9.32
CA PRO A 371 4.54 -7.38 -9.91
C PRO A 371 5.54 -6.28 -9.52
N SER A 372 6.55 -6.62 -8.74
CA SER A 372 7.55 -5.68 -8.22
C SER A 372 8.95 -6.22 -8.47
N GLN A 373 9.88 -5.31 -8.76
CA GLN A 373 11.31 -5.64 -8.72
C GLN A 373 11.74 -5.81 -7.26
N MET A 374 12.30 -6.98 -6.94
CA MET A 374 12.83 -7.28 -5.61
C MET A 374 14.17 -6.54 -5.36
N MET A 375 14.74 -6.72 -4.16
CA MET A 375 15.99 -6.10 -3.71
C MET A 375 17.09 -6.11 -4.77
N LEU A 376 17.50 -4.91 -5.22
CA LEU A 376 18.58 -4.71 -6.20
C LEU A 376 19.98 -4.90 -5.61
N MET A 377 20.12 -4.68 -4.30
CA MET A 377 21.43 -4.65 -3.66
C MET A 377 22.09 -6.03 -3.65
N SER A 378 23.41 -6.03 -3.87
CA SER A 378 24.21 -7.25 -3.97
C SER A 378 24.05 -8.17 -2.75
N PRO A 379 24.05 -9.51 -2.91
CA PRO A 379 24.02 -10.45 -1.79
C PRO A 379 25.15 -10.28 -0.77
N ARG A 380 26.27 -9.63 -1.13
CA ARG A 380 27.34 -9.33 -0.18
C ARG A 380 27.02 -8.16 0.77
N SER A 381 26.09 -7.28 0.37
CA SER A 381 25.75 -6.05 1.09
C SER A 381 25.06 -6.34 2.42
N PHE A 382 25.19 -5.42 3.38
CA PHE A 382 24.35 -5.45 4.58
C PHE A 382 22.89 -5.23 4.24
N ASN A 383 22.58 -4.48 3.17
CA ASN A 383 21.23 -4.22 2.72
C ASN A 383 20.45 -5.52 2.56
N ARG A 384 20.96 -6.39 1.68
CA ARG A 384 20.36 -7.69 1.41
C ARG A 384 20.42 -8.64 2.62
N LYS A 385 21.51 -8.62 3.40
CA LYS A 385 21.63 -9.47 4.60
C LYS A 385 20.62 -9.15 5.68
N ARG A 386 20.22 -7.87 5.82
CA ARG A 386 19.29 -7.38 6.85
C ARG A 386 17.81 -7.44 6.42
N ALA A 387 17.54 -7.52 5.11
CA ALA A 387 16.19 -7.52 4.55
C ALA A 387 16.00 -8.70 3.58
N GLN A 388 16.12 -9.93 4.08
CA GLN A 388 15.95 -11.12 3.23
C GLN A 388 14.53 -11.25 2.68
N PHE A 389 13.52 -10.81 3.44
CA PHE A 389 12.12 -10.78 2.97
C PHE A 389 11.98 -10.09 1.60
N ALA A 390 12.71 -9.00 1.40
CA ALA A 390 12.70 -8.19 0.18
C ALA A 390 13.33 -8.88 -1.06
N THR A 391 13.84 -10.11 -0.94
CA THR A 391 14.52 -10.82 -2.03
C THR A 391 13.62 -11.78 -2.81
N LYS A 392 12.44 -12.09 -2.27
CA LYS A 392 11.42 -12.95 -2.90
C LYS A 392 10.05 -12.32 -2.70
N PRO A 393 9.16 -12.39 -3.70
CA PRO A 393 7.86 -11.75 -3.61
C PRO A 393 6.90 -12.51 -2.68
N ILE A 394 7.08 -13.82 -2.51
CA ILE A 394 6.20 -14.67 -1.70
C ILE A 394 7.02 -15.55 -0.77
N TRP A 395 6.61 -15.58 0.50
CA TRP A 395 7.07 -16.50 1.52
C TRP A 395 5.88 -17.16 2.20
N VAL A 396 6.01 -18.43 2.57
CA VAL A 396 4.98 -19.19 3.29
C VAL A 396 5.61 -19.85 4.49
N THR A 397 5.06 -19.63 5.67
CA THR A 397 5.50 -20.27 6.92
C THR A 397 4.33 -21.01 7.56
N LYS A 398 4.62 -21.97 8.43
CA LYS A 398 3.63 -22.45 9.39
C LYS A 398 3.48 -21.40 10.50
N TYR A 399 2.27 -21.17 10.98
CA TYR A 399 2.03 -20.22 12.07
C TYR A 399 2.80 -20.62 13.34
N GLN A 400 3.42 -19.63 13.99
CA GLN A 400 3.93 -19.72 15.36
C GLN A 400 3.73 -18.37 16.06
N ASP A 401 3.42 -18.39 17.35
CA ASP A 401 3.32 -17.18 18.17
C ASP A 401 4.65 -16.41 18.20
N GLY A 402 4.58 -15.08 18.15
CA GLY A 402 5.76 -14.21 18.12
C GLY A 402 6.38 -13.99 16.73
N GLU A 403 5.97 -14.75 15.71
CA GLU A 403 6.42 -14.56 14.33
C GLU A 403 5.60 -13.49 13.62
N LEU A 404 5.96 -12.23 13.87
CA LEU A 404 5.22 -11.07 13.40
C LEU A 404 5.96 -10.23 12.35
N TYR A 405 7.29 -10.14 12.42
CA TYR A 405 8.07 -9.14 11.68
C TYR A 405 9.03 -9.75 10.67
N ALA A 406 8.87 -9.41 9.39
CA ALA A 406 9.53 -10.13 8.28
C ALA A 406 11.06 -10.00 8.28
N ALA A 407 11.62 -8.94 8.86
CA ALA A 407 13.07 -8.76 9.03
C ALA A 407 13.59 -9.17 10.42
N GLY A 408 12.71 -9.60 11.33
CA GLY A 408 13.01 -9.87 12.74
C GLY A 408 12.61 -8.72 13.68
N GLU A 409 12.71 -8.97 14.99
CA GLU A 409 12.27 -8.03 16.02
C GLU A 409 13.16 -6.78 16.11
N PHE A 410 14.49 -6.92 16.05
CA PHE A 410 15.42 -5.80 16.22
C PHE A 410 16.18 -5.50 14.92
N THR A 411 15.69 -4.51 14.16
CA THR A 411 16.26 -4.13 12.85
C THR A 411 17.33 -3.04 12.93
N ASN A 412 17.26 -2.18 13.95
CA ASN A 412 18.16 -1.03 14.06
C ASN A 412 19.61 -1.50 14.25
N GLN A 413 20.51 -1.05 13.38
CA GLN A 413 21.92 -1.47 13.29
C GLN A 413 22.15 -3.00 13.18
N SER A 414 21.13 -3.77 12.78
CA SER A 414 21.25 -5.22 12.62
C SER A 414 22.34 -5.59 11.60
N LYS A 415 22.99 -6.74 11.79
CA LYS A 415 24.01 -7.26 10.84
C LYS A 415 23.45 -8.27 9.85
N LYS A 416 22.33 -8.88 10.19
CA LYS A 416 21.54 -9.83 9.40
C LYS A 416 20.07 -9.74 9.83
N SER A 417 19.16 -10.22 9.00
CA SER A 417 17.77 -10.47 9.38
C SER A 417 17.68 -11.70 10.29
N SER A 418 16.59 -11.77 11.04
CA SER A 418 16.19 -12.94 11.84
C SER A 418 14.67 -13.12 11.76
N GLY A 419 14.14 -13.10 10.53
CA GLY A 419 12.71 -13.05 10.25
C GLY A 419 12.27 -14.20 9.36
N VAL A 420 11.47 -13.87 8.34
CA VAL A 420 10.76 -14.86 7.50
C VAL A 420 11.70 -15.84 6.79
N GLU A 421 12.93 -15.45 6.50
CA GLU A 421 13.94 -16.32 5.91
C GLU A 421 14.45 -17.41 6.84
N GLU A 422 14.43 -17.19 8.17
CA GLU A 422 14.78 -18.23 9.13
C GLU A 422 13.58 -19.16 9.34
N TRP A 423 12.38 -18.60 9.38
CA TRP A 423 11.14 -19.35 9.56
C TRP A 423 10.83 -20.29 8.40
N THR A 424 11.08 -19.85 7.16
CA THR A 424 10.92 -20.70 5.97
C THR A 424 11.94 -21.82 5.86
N ARG A 425 13.11 -21.72 6.51
CA ARG A 425 14.13 -22.78 6.51
C ARG A 425 13.81 -23.95 7.43
N ARG A 426 12.79 -23.83 8.29
CA ARG A 426 12.36 -24.94 9.16
C ARG A 426 11.85 -26.15 8.39
N ASN A 427 11.43 -25.95 7.14
CA ASN A 427 10.85 -27.00 6.30
C ASN A 427 9.61 -27.63 6.97
N ASP A 428 8.82 -26.79 7.63
CA ASP A 428 7.57 -27.18 8.28
C ASP A 428 6.54 -27.61 7.23
N ASP A 429 5.66 -28.54 7.57
CA ASP A 429 4.47 -28.82 6.75
C ASP A 429 3.52 -27.61 6.72
N THR A 430 3.07 -27.23 5.52
CA THR A 430 2.19 -26.07 5.27
C THR A 430 0.97 -26.41 4.40
N GLU A 431 0.71 -27.69 4.15
CA GLU A 431 -0.51 -28.13 3.48
C GLU A 431 -1.56 -28.53 4.52
N ASN A 432 -2.74 -27.91 4.42
CA ASN A 432 -3.88 -28.13 5.31
C ASN A 432 -3.52 -27.95 6.80
N THR A 433 -2.86 -26.83 7.10
CA THR A 433 -2.45 -26.44 8.46
C THR A 433 -2.68 -24.94 8.66
N ASP A 434 -2.43 -24.45 9.88
CA ASP A 434 -2.31 -23.01 10.14
C ASP A 434 -1.04 -22.43 9.48
N VAL A 435 -1.23 -21.64 8.43
CA VAL A 435 -0.16 -21.10 7.57
C VAL A 435 -0.16 -19.57 7.61
N VAL A 436 0.98 -18.94 7.36
CA VAL A 436 1.07 -17.50 7.15
C VAL A 436 1.70 -17.23 5.78
N LEU A 437 1.03 -16.39 4.99
CA LEU A 437 1.53 -15.90 3.71
C LEU A 437 2.14 -14.51 3.90
N TRP A 438 3.38 -14.33 3.46
CA TRP A 438 4.07 -13.05 3.48
C TRP A 438 4.31 -12.59 2.05
N HIS A 439 3.71 -11.47 1.67
CA HIS A 439 3.88 -10.89 0.36
C HIS A 439 4.83 -9.69 0.43
N SER A 440 5.99 -9.81 -0.23
CA SER A 440 6.88 -8.68 -0.45
C SER A 440 6.58 -8.03 -1.80
N PHE A 441 6.41 -6.72 -1.79
CA PHE A 441 6.10 -5.91 -2.96
C PHE A 441 6.67 -4.51 -2.75
N GLY A 442 6.79 -3.72 -3.82
CA GLY A 442 7.42 -2.42 -3.69
C GLY A 442 7.50 -1.58 -4.95
N LEU A 443 7.96 -0.36 -4.73
CA LEU A 443 8.24 0.66 -5.73
C LEU A 443 9.77 0.75 -5.89
N THR A 444 10.25 0.66 -7.13
CA THR A 444 11.63 1.05 -7.44
C THR A 444 11.59 2.48 -7.95
N HIS A 445 12.06 3.40 -7.13
CA HIS A 445 11.87 4.82 -7.30
C HIS A 445 13.15 5.46 -7.85
N ASN A 446 13.06 5.85 -9.12
CA ASN A 446 14.03 6.73 -9.78
C ASN A 446 13.40 8.12 -9.80
N PRO A 447 13.74 9.03 -8.86
CA PRO A 447 13.02 10.28 -8.72
C PRO A 447 13.08 11.13 -9.98
N ARG A 448 12.07 11.97 -10.17
CA ARG A 448 11.99 12.97 -11.24
C ARG A 448 11.85 14.38 -10.66
N PRO A 449 12.14 15.44 -11.43
CA PRO A 449 11.96 16.82 -10.96
C PRO A 449 10.55 17.11 -10.45
N GLU A 450 9.51 16.50 -11.02
CA GLU A 450 8.12 16.66 -10.59
C GLU A 450 7.83 16.12 -9.19
N ASP A 451 8.72 15.30 -8.63
CA ASP A 451 8.60 14.79 -7.26
C ASP A 451 9.14 15.79 -6.22
N PHE A 452 9.63 16.96 -6.65
CA PHE A 452 10.25 17.98 -5.81
C PHE A 452 9.62 19.37 -6.09
N PRO A 453 9.35 20.19 -5.08
CA PRO A 453 9.75 20.10 -3.66
C PRO A 453 8.89 19.18 -2.79
N ILE A 454 7.76 18.69 -3.31
CA ILE A 454 6.90 17.71 -2.65
C ILE A 454 6.31 16.77 -3.72
N MET A 455 6.37 15.47 -3.45
CA MET A 455 6.06 14.42 -4.41
C MET A 455 4.54 14.24 -4.56
N PRO A 456 4.01 14.24 -5.79
CA PRO A 456 2.67 13.73 -6.05
C PRO A 456 2.58 12.25 -5.69
N VAL A 457 1.44 11.82 -5.14
CA VAL A 457 1.22 10.44 -4.72
C VAL A 457 1.57 9.41 -5.82
N GLU A 458 2.45 8.47 -5.49
CA GLU A 458 2.59 7.19 -6.20
C GLU A 458 1.80 6.09 -5.47
N ARG A 459 1.13 5.21 -6.23
CA ARG A 459 0.22 4.18 -5.69
C ARG A 459 0.63 2.78 -6.08
N ILE A 460 0.53 1.85 -5.13
CA ILE A 460 0.63 0.42 -5.35
C ILE A 460 -0.49 -0.29 -4.59
N SER A 461 -1.16 -1.25 -5.23
CA SER A 461 -2.29 -1.96 -4.65
C SER A 461 -2.10 -3.47 -4.70
N ILE A 462 -2.52 -4.14 -3.63
CA ILE A 462 -2.61 -5.59 -3.51
C ILE A 462 -4.06 -5.94 -3.21
N MET A 463 -4.62 -6.97 -3.86
CA MET A 463 -6.00 -7.37 -3.60
C MET A 463 -6.10 -8.84 -3.16
N LEU A 464 -6.94 -9.08 -2.15
CA LEU A 464 -7.39 -10.38 -1.70
C LEU A 464 -8.83 -10.55 -2.17
N LYS A 465 -9.08 -11.51 -3.08
CA LYS A 465 -10.40 -11.70 -3.69
C LYS A 465 -10.92 -13.12 -3.52
N PRO A 466 -12.23 -13.32 -3.31
CA PRO A 466 -12.80 -14.65 -3.27
C PRO A 466 -12.62 -15.36 -4.62
N ASP A 467 -12.21 -16.62 -4.60
CA ASP A 467 -12.03 -17.49 -5.77
C ASP A 467 -12.70 -18.84 -5.46
N GLY A 468 -13.94 -18.99 -5.93
CA GLY A 468 -14.77 -20.13 -5.53
C GLY A 468 -15.17 -20.15 -4.05
N PHE A 469 -14.95 -19.06 -3.30
CA PHE A 469 -15.42 -18.97 -1.90
C PHE A 469 -16.94 -18.96 -1.80
N PHE A 470 -17.61 -18.23 -2.69
CA PHE A 470 -19.07 -18.18 -2.80
C PHE A 470 -19.55 -19.02 -4.00
N GLU A 471 -20.81 -19.44 -3.97
CA GLU A 471 -21.44 -20.21 -5.06
C GLU A 471 -21.79 -19.33 -6.28
N LYS A 472 -21.93 -18.03 -6.07
CA LYS A 472 -22.29 -17.02 -7.07
C LYS A 472 -21.75 -15.66 -6.61
N ASN A 473 -21.92 -14.64 -7.44
CA ASN A 473 -21.57 -13.26 -7.07
C ASN A 473 -22.27 -12.88 -5.74
N PRO A 474 -21.51 -12.61 -4.65
CA PRO A 474 -22.06 -12.33 -3.33
C PRO A 474 -22.70 -10.93 -3.21
N ALA A 475 -22.57 -10.12 -4.26
CA ALA A 475 -23.05 -8.74 -4.31
C ALA A 475 -24.35 -8.56 -5.10
N LEU A 476 -25.03 -9.66 -5.47
CA LEU A 476 -26.30 -9.63 -6.19
C LEU A 476 -27.48 -9.13 -5.34
N ASP A 477 -27.33 -9.10 -4.01
CA ASP A 477 -28.32 -8.53 -3.09
C ASP A 477 -28.07 -7.06 -2.75
N VAL A 478 -27.02 -6.46 -3.31
CA VAL A 478 -26.80 -5.01 -3.22
C VAL A 478 -27.88 -4.30 -4.01
N PRO A 479 -28.57 -3.27 -3.44
CA PRO A 479 -29.64 -2.58 -4.12
C PRO A 479 -29.23 -1.99 -5.48
N PRO A 480 -30.10 -2.06 -6.50
CA PRO A 480 -29.83 -1.49 -7.80
C PRO A 480 -29.68 0.03 -7.70
N SER A 481 -28.66 0.55 -8.39
CA SER A 481 -28.40 1.99 -8.43
C SER A 481 -29.38 2.70 -9.34
N ASN A 482 -29.94 3.80 -8.83
CA ASN A 482 -30.98 4.55 -9.52
C ASN A 482 -30.98 6.01 -9.04
N GLN A 483 -31.63 6.88 -9.81
CA GLN A 483 -31.62 8.30 -9.55
C GLN A 483 -32.31 8.70 -8.23
N ALA A 484 -33.31 7.95 -7.77
CA ALA A 484 -33.99 8.24 -6.50
C ALA A 484 -33.05 8.02 -5.30
N PHE A 485 -32.17 7.02 -5.40
CA PHE A 485 -31.17 6.70 -4.38
C PHE A 485 -29.90 7.55 -4.51
N ASN A 486 -29.30 7.63 -5.71
CA ASN A 486 -27.98 8.24 -5.91
C ASN A 486 -28.00 9.76 -6.13
N ARG A 487 -29.13 10.33 -6.56
CA ARG A 487 -29.37 11.77 -6.69
C ARG A 487 -28.29 12.55 -7.46
N SER A 488 -27.73 11.98 -8.53
CA SER A 488 -26.77 12.69 -9.40
C SER A 488 -27.41 13.94 -10.01
N GLN A 489 -26.63 15.00 -10.24
CA GLN A 489 -27.12 16.19 -10.94
C GLN A 489 -26.64 16.19 -12.38
N LEU A 490 -27.54 16.50 -13.32
CA LEU A 490 -27.16 16.66 -14.72
C LEU A 490 -26.34 17.95 -14.87
N HIS A 491 -25.20 17.88 -15.55
CA HIS A 491 -24.50 19.09 -15.99
C HIS A 491 -25.29 19.68 -17.16
N GLU A 492 -25.90 20.85 -16.93
CA GLU A 492 -26.52 21.59 -18.02
C GLU A 492 -25.42 22.35 -18.77
N ASP A 493 -25.18 21.96 -20.02
CA ASP A 493 -24.37 22.78 -20.92
C ASP A 493 -25.01 24.18 -21.00
N VAL A 494 -24.19 25.23 -20.90
CA VAL A 494 -24.65 26.61 -21.09
C VAL A 494 -25.33 26.68 -22.46
N LYS A 495 -26.67 26.74 -22.45
CA LYS A 495 -27.58 26.59 -23.59
C LYS A 495 -26.96 27.02 -24.92
N ALA A 496 -26.56 26.05 -25.75
CA ALA A 496 -26.76 26.21 -27.18
C ALA A 496 -28.28 26.35 -27.36
N ARG A 497 -28.75 27.56 -27.67
CA ARG A 497 -30.12 27.81 -28.12
C ARG A 497 -30.37 26.99 -29.37
N VAL A 498 -30.82 25.75 -29.24
CA VAL A 498 -31.40 24.99 -30.34
C VAL A 498 -32.61 24.24 -29.78
N ASN A 499 -33.78 24.58 -30.34
CA ASN A 499 -35.06 23.96 -30.06
C ASN A 499 -35.03 22.47 -30.41
N SER A 500 -35.68 21.64 -29.57
CA SER A 500 -36.07 20.24 -29.79
C SER A 500 -34.91 19.25 -30.00
N VAL A 501 -34.82 18.14 -29.25
CA VAL A 501 -35.65 16.93 -29.41
C VAL A 501 -35.59 16.07 -28.13
N THR A 502 -36.72 15.42 -27.86
CA THR A 502 -37.10 14.43 -26.83
C THR A 502 -35.99 13.72 -26.04
N SER A 503 -36.12 13.80 -24.71
CA SER A 503 -35.42 13.01 -23.70
C SER A 503 -35.78 11.52 -23.78
N CYS A 504 -34.77 10.67 -23.64
CA CYS A 504 -34.91 9.22 -23.48
C CYS A 504 -35.28 8.90 -22.02
N PRO A 505 -36.40 8.22 -21.71
CA PRO A 505 -36.75 7.87 -20.35
C PRO A 505 -36.09 6.55 -19.93
N CYS A 506 -35.39 6.57 -18.79
CA CYS A 506 -35.08 5.34 -18.05
C CYS A 506 -36.40 4.60 -17.70
N PRO A 507 -36.47 3.26 -17.73
CA PRO A 507 -37.72 2.56 -17.49
C PRO A 507 -38.13 2.65 -16.01
N ALA A 508 -39.32 3.17 -15.77
CA ALA A 508 -40.02 2.99 -14.50
C ALA A 508 -40.50 1.54 -14.39
N THR A 509 -40.33 0.96 -13.20
CA THR A 509 -40.81 -0.36 -12.81
C THR A 509 -42.33 -0.46 -12.97
N THR A 510 -42.82 -1.21 -13.96
CA THR A 510 -44.20 -1.66 -14.03
C THR A 510 -44.35 -2.97 -13.25
N LYS A 511 -45.13 -2.93 -12.16
CA LYS A 511 -45.69 -4.11 -11.52
C LYS A 511 -46.65 -4.78 -12.50
N ALA A 512 -46.39 -6.02 -12.90
CA ALA A 512 -47.40 -6.85 -13.54
C ALA A 512 -48.34 -7.38 -12.46
N LYS A 513 -49.65 -7.14 -12.62
CA LYS A 513 -50.72 -7.87 -11.92
C LYS A 513 -51.09 -9.09 -12.77
N LEU A 514 -51.12 -10.22 -12.07
CA LEU A 514 -51.57 -11.58 -12.44
C LEU A 514 -50.68 -12.32 -13.44
#